data_AF-H8L225-F1
#
_entry.id   AF-H8L225-F1
#
_cell.length_a   1.000
_cell.length_b   1.000
_cell.length_c   1.000
_cell.angle_alpha   90.00
_cell.angle_beta   90.00
_cell.angle_gamma   90.00
#
_symmetry.space_group_name_H-M   'P 1'
#
loop_
_entity.id
_entity.type
_entity.pdbx_description
1 polymer ?
#
loop_
_entity_poly.entity_id
_entity_poly.type
_entity_poly.pdbx_seq_one_letter_code
_entity_poly.pdbx_strand_id
1 'polypeptide(L)'
;MRIFQSFGDSLRTVSQLHREVIDHYKQQPISQRIARGMIQALLAISASSAAYGLGLLLHTQNAFWAALTAISVTQQSYADTRSSSHDQWVGAIVGGAAALLGSYLGGEHYYVYAITLVIGIVASWAMNIGSAGKIAATTVATVMLVPHAGSFWSVALIRLLEVAIGVICALLATRILNWIQDSLLGRPETM
;
A
#
# COMPACT_ATOMS: atom_id res chain seq x y z
N MET A 1 44.48 -13.33 17.98
CA MET A 1 43.56 -14.13 18.82
C MET A 1 42.55 -13.28 19.61
N ARG A 2 42.92 -12.13 20.21
CA ARG A 2 41.99 -11.24 20.95
C ARG A 2 40.89 -10.55 20.11
N ILE A 3 41.14 -10.25 18.83
CA ILE A 3 40.17 -9.56 17.95
C ILE A 3 38.95 -10.45 17.64
N PHE A 4 39.15 -11.76 17.51
CA PHE A 4 38.08 -12.73 17.25
C PHE A 4 37.17 -12.94 18.46
N GLN A 5 37.70 -12.79 19.69
CA GLN A 5 36.93 -12.87 20.93
C GLN A 5 36.03 -11.65 21.10
N SER A 6 36.57 -10.45 20.87
CA SER A 6 35.81 -9.19 20.90
C SER A 6 34.62 -9.19 19.93
N PHE A 7 34.78 -9.79 18.74
CA PHE A 7 33.72 -9.86 17.74
C PHE A 7 32.59 -10.83 18.17
N GLY A 8 32.96 -11.95 18.80
CA GLY A 8 31.98 -12.91 19.35
C GLY A 8 31.16 -12.33 20.50
N ASP A 9 31.78 -11.50 21.35
CA ASP A 9 31.09 -10.83 22.44
C ASP A 9 30.12 -9.74 21.93
N SER A 10 30.53 -8.96 20.93
CA SER A 10 29.63 -7.97 20.28
C SER A 10 28.40 -8.63 19.63
N LEU A 11 28.55 -9.78 18.96
CA LEU A 11 27.42 -10.50 18.38
C LEU A 11 26.45 -11.04 19.45
N ARG A 12 26.98 -11.44 20.61
CA ARG A 12 26.16 -11.88 21.75
C ARG A 12 25.37 -10.71 22.33
N THR A 13 25.99 -9.55 22.55
CA THR A 13 25.33 -8.34 23.03
C THR A 13 24.23 -7.87 22.07
N VAL A 14 24.49 -7.88 20.76
CA VAL A 14 23.47 -7.53 19.74
C VAL A 14 22.30 -8.50 19.78
N SER A 15 22.55 -9.82 19.95
CA SER A 15 21.49 -10.82 20.05
C SER A 15 20.68 -10.72 21.36
N GLN A 16 21.28 -10.23 22.44
CA GLN A 16 20.62 -10.01 23.73
C GLN A 16 19.75 -8.76 23.68
N LEU A 17 20.28 -7.65 23.14
CA LEU A 17 19.52 -6.43 22.89
C LEU A 17 18.32 -6.68 21.95
N HIS A 18 18.51 -7.48 20.91
CA HIS A 18 17.41 -7.85 20.01
C HIS A 18 16.30 -8.62 20.74
N ARG A 19 16.66 -9.51 21.67
CA ARG A 19 15.68 -10.25 22.48
C ARG A 19 14.98 -9.37 23.50
N GLU A 20 15.69 -8.48 24.19
CA GLU A 20 15.09 -7.54 25.14
C GLU A 20 14.14 -6.55 24.45
N VAL A 21 14.51 -6.04 23.28
CA VAL A 21 13.64 -5.16 22.48
C VAL A 21 12.40 -5.91 21.99
N ILE A 22 12.54 -7.17 21.54
CA ILE A 22 11.41 -8.01 21.13
C ILE A 22 10.49 -8.35 22.31
N ASP A 23 11.04 -8.68 23.48
CA ASP A 23 10.24 -8.98 24.67
C ASP A 23 9.56 -7.72 25.23
N HIS A 24 10.17 -6.55 25.12
CA HIS A 24 9.51 -5.27 25.42
C HIS A 24 8.40 -4.94 24.42
N TYR A 25 8.58 -5.26 23.13
CA TYR A 25 7.55 -5.11 22.10
C TYR A 25 6.37 -6.08 22.28
N LYS A 26 6.64 -7.31 22.75
CA LYS A 26 5.62 -8.32 23.09
C LYS A 26 4.77 -7.96 24.31
N GLN A 27 5.19 -6.98 25.10
CA GLN A 27 4.46 -6.52 26.29
C GLN A 27 3.46 -5.40 26.00
N GLN A 28 3.17 -5.06 24.73
CA GLN A 28 2.03 -4.19 24.42
C GLN A 28 0.75 -4.86 24.94
N PRO A 29 0.09 -4.30 25.98
CA PRO A 29 -1.09 -4.92 26.56
C PRO A 29 -2.16 -5.02 25.46
N ILE A 30 -2.92 -6.13 25.50
CA ILE A 30 -3.92 -6.43 24.46
C ILE A 30 -4.89 -5.27 24.23
N SER A 31 -5.18 -4.48 25.28
CA SER A 31 -5.98 -3.25 25.20
C SER A 31 -5.41 -2.20 24.25
N GLN A 32 -4.10 -1.95 24.28
CA GLN A 32 -3.44 -1.00 23.37
C GLN A 32 -3.46 -1.49 21.92
N ARG A 33 -3.27 -2.80 21.71
CA ARG A 33 -3.34 -3.41 20.38
C ARG A 33 -4.75 -3.30 19.80
N ILE A 34 -5.77 -3.57 20.62
CA ILE A 34 -7.18 -3.41 20.23
C ILE A 34 -7.49 -1.94 19.94
N ALA A 35 -7.09 -1.01 20.80
CA ALA A 35 -7.34 0.42 20.60
C ALA A 35 -6.70 0.92 19.28
N ARG A 36 -5.45 0.56 19.01
CA ARG A 36 -4.77 0.83 17.74
C ARG A 36 -5.51 0.21 16.55
N GLY A 37 -5.94 -1.04 16.67
CA GLY A 37 -6.75 -1.72 15.65
C GLY A 37 -8.07 -1.02 15.37
N MET A 38 -8.76 -0.52 16.40
CA MET A 38 -10.01 0.23 16.25
C MET A 38 -9.80 1.56 15.53
N ILE A 39 -8.75 2.31 15.86
CA ILE A 39 -8.40 3.55 15.16
C ILE A 39 -8.12 3.26 13.69
N GLN A 40 -7.33 2.22 13.40
CA GLN A 40 -7.04 1.81 12.03
C GLN A 40 -8.31 1.39 11.27
N ALA A 41 -9.22 0.66 11.92
CA ALA A 41 -10.48 0.25 11.31
C ALA A 41 -11.39 1.45 10.99
N LEU A 42 -11.50 2.43 11.90
CA LEU A 42 -12.26 3.65 11.69
C LEU A 42 -11.68 4.47 10.52
N LEU A 43 -10.36 4.63 10.49
CA LEU A 43 -9.67 5.28 9.38
C LEU A 43 -9.95 4.57 8.05
N ALA A 44 -9.73 3.25 8.01
CA ALA A 44 -9.90 2.46 6.80
C ALA A 44 -11.34 2.54 6.27
N ILE A 45 -12.35 2.38 7.13
CA ILE A 45 -13.77 2.50 6.76
C ILE A 45 -14.09 3.91 6.26
N SER A 46 -13.59 4.95 6.93
CA SER A 46 -13.85 6.33 6.51
C SER A 46 -13.26 6.62 5.13
N ALA A 47 -11.99 6.26 4.91
CA ALA A 47 -11.29 6.45 3.65
C ALA A 47 -11.91 5.62 2.53
N SER A 48 -12.22 4.35 2.79
CA SER A 48 -12.78 3.44 1.80
C SER A 48 -14.20 3.81 1.40
N SER A 49 -15.03 4.26 2.36
CA SER A 49 -16.40 4.70 2.08
C SER A 49 -16.39 5.99 1.26
N ALA A 50 -15.51 6.94 1.58
CA ALA A 50 -15.34 8.15 0.77
C ALA A 50 -14.86 7.83 -0.65
N ALA A 51 -13.85 6.97 -0.79
CA ALA A 51 -13.32 6.56 -2.08
C ALA A 51 -14.37 5.82 -2.93
N TYR A 52 -15.12 4.90 -2.32
CA TYR A 52 -16.21 4.19 -2.98
C TYR A 52 -17.31 5.15 -3.44
N GLY A 53 -17.74 6.06 -2.56
CA GLY A 53 -18.74 7.08 -2.89
C GLY A 53 -18.31 7.98 -4.04
N LEU A 54 -17.08 8.47 -4.04
CA LEU A 54 -16.52 9.23 -5.16
C LEU A 54 -16.42 8.42 -6.44
N GLY A 55 -16.02 7.15 -6.35
CA GLY A 55 -16.00 6.24 -7.50
C GLY A 55 -17.38 6.03 -8.12
N LEU A 56 -18.43 5.92 -7.29
CA LEU A 56 -19.81 5.83 -7.76
C LEU A 56 -20.27 7.14 -8.44
N LEU A 57 -19.96 8.30 -7.85
CA LEU A 57 -20.32 9.61 -8.42
C LEU A 57 -19.65 9.84 -9.79
N LEU A 58 -18.42 9.36 -9.95
CA LEU A 58 -17.68 9.42 -11.20
C LEU A 58 -18.07 8.30 -12.19
N HIS A 59 -19.08 7.48 -11.85
CA HIS A 59 -19.57 6.37 -12.67
C HIS A 59 -18.46 5.40 -13.09
N THR A 60 -17.47 5.22 -12.21
CA THR A 60 -16.41 4.24 -12.45
C THR A 60 -17.02 2.84 -12.46
N GLN A 61 -16.71 2.05 -13.50
CA GLN A 61 -17.26 0.70 -13.65
C GLN A 61 -16.98 -0.19 -12.43
N ASN A 62 -15.88 0.05 -11.72
CA ASN A 62 -15.44 -0.78 -10.62
C ASN A 62 -14.99 0.03 -9.39
N ALA A 63 -15.86 0.94 -8.91
CA ALA A 63 -15.60 1.82 -7.76
C ALA A 63 -15.03 1.13 -6.51
N PHE A 64 -15.27 -0.17 -6.33
CA PHE A 64 -14.73 -0.96 -5.23
C PHE A 64 -13.19 -1.00 -5.19
N TRP A 65 -12.50 -0.84 -6.32
CA TRP A 65 -11.04 -0.79 -6.35
C TRP A 65 -10.47 0.51 -5.76
N ALA A 66 -11.17 1.63 -5.92
CA ALA A 66 -10.81 2.86 -5.22
C ALA A 66 -10.91 2.65 -3.70
N ALA A 67 -11.94 1.94 -3.25
CA ALA A 67 -12.11 1.57 -1.84
C ALA A 67 -10.99 0.62 -1.35
N LEU A 68 -10.65 -0.41 -2.11
CA LEU A 68 -9.54 -1.33 -1.77
C LEU A 68 -8.20 -0.61 -1.68
N THR A 69 -7.94 0.31 -2.62
CA THR A 69 -6.74 1.14 -2.58
C THR A 69 -6.72 2.01 -1.32
N ALA A 70 -7.84 2.66 -0.99
CA ALA A 70 -7.92 3.47 0.23
C ALA A 70 -7.64 2.64 1.49
N ILE A 71 -8.18 1.41 1.59
CA ILE A 71 -7.89 0.49 2.71
C ILE A 71 -6.41 0.15 2.77
N SER A 72 -5.82 -0.20 1.63
CA SER A 72 -4.41 -0.62 1.57
C SER A 72 -3.44 0.52 1.87
N VAL A 73 -3.75 1.75 1.46
CA VAL A 73 -2.90 2.94 1.65
C VAL A 73 -3.00 3.48 3.07
N THR A 74 -4.17 3.36 3.69
CA THR A 74 -4.43 3.94 5.01
C THR A 74 -3.52 3.31 6.06
N GLN A 75 -2.73 4.14 6.74
CA GLN A 75 -1.92 3.78 7.90
C GLN A 75 -2.26 4.71 9.08
N GLN A 76 -1.80 4.34 10.27
CA GLN A 76 -2.00 5.14 11.49
C GLN A 76 -1.19 6.43 11.48
N SER A 77 -0.03 6.44 10.82
CA SER A 77 0.85 7.60 10.67
C SER A 77 0.72 8.18 9.26
N TYR A 78 0.67 9.50 9.17
CA TYR A 78 0.63 10.19 7.87
C TYR A 78 1.88 9.93 7.02
N ALA A 79 3.06 9.82 7.63
CA ALA A 79 4.29 9.51 6.91
C ALA A 79 4.22 8.12 6.24
N ASP A 80 3.68 7.13 6.96
CA ASP A 80 3.52 5.76 6.45
C ASP A 80 2.44 5.71 5.37
N THR A 81 1.30 6.40 5.56
CA THR A 81 0.25 6.54 4.54
C THR A 81 0.82 7.18 3.27
N ARG A 82 1.67 8.20 3.41
CA ARG A 82 2.33 8.88 2.28
C ARG A 82 3.31 7.97 1.54
N SER A 83 4.13 7.22 2.26
CA SER A 83 5.02 6.22 1.65
C SER A 83 4.22 5.14 0.92
N SER A 84 3.18 4.60 1.56
CA SER A 84 2.32 3.59 0.93
C SER A 84 1.55 4.14 -0.28
N SER A 85 1.19 5.43 -0.26
CA SER A 85 0.55 6.10 -1.40
C SER A 85 1.46 6.13 -2.62
N HIS A 86 2.75 6.41 -2.41
CA HIS A 86 3.74 6.43 -3.48
C HIS A 86 3.89 5.04 -4.10
N ASP A 87 4.01 4.01 -3.27
CA ASP A 87 4.13 2.62 -3.74
C ASP A 87 2.90 2.17 -4.52
N GLN A 88 1.71 2.60 -4.09
CA GLN A 88 0.45 2.30 -4.78
C GLN A 88 0.37 3.00 -6.14
N TRP A 89 0.77 4.27 -6.21
CA TRP A 89 0.79 5.03 -7.45
C TRP A 89 1.78 4.44 -8.46
N VAL A 90 3.02 4.20 -8.03
CA VAL A 90 4.07 3.63 -8.88
C VAL A 90 3.71 2.21 -9.30
N GLY A 91 3.23 1.38 -8.38
CA GLY A 91 2.82 0.01 -8.68
C GLY A 91 1.70 -0.04 -9.72
N ALA A 92 0.69 0.83 -9.60
CA ALA A 92 -0.39 0.91 -10.57
C ALA A 92 0.09 1.34 -11.95
N ILE A 93 1.04 2.28 -12.05
CA ILE A 93 1.62 2.70 -13.33
C ILE A 93 2.42 1.55 -13.96
N VAL A 94 3.31 0.91 -13.20
CA VAL A 94 4.15 -0.18 -13.71
C VAL A 94 3.29 -1.37 -14.12
N GLY A 95 2.34 -1.76 -13.28
CA GLY A 95 1.42 -2.86 -13.56
C GLY A 95 0.50 -2.57 -14.73
N GLY A 96 -0.05 -1.36 -14.82
CA GLY A 96 -0.86 -0.91 -15.95
C GLY A 96 -0.07 -0.93 -17.26
N ALA A 97 1.14 -0.37 -17.28
CA ALA A 97 2.00 -0.39 -18.46
C ALA A 97 2.37 -1.81 -18.88
N ALA A 98 2.74 -2.68 -17.93
CA ALA A 98 3.04 -4.08 -18.20
C ALA A 98 1.81 -4.80 -18.78
N ALA A 99 0.63 -4.63 -18.18
CA ALA A 99 -0.62 -5.22 -18.66
C ALA A 99 -0.97 -4.77 -20.09
N LEU A 100 -0.76 -3.51 -20.41
CA LEU A 100 -0.98 -2.96 -21.75
C LEU A 100 -0.02 -3.57 -22.78
N LEU A 101 1.27 -3.65 -22.44
CA LEU A 101 2.25 -4.29 -23.32
C LEU A 101 1.96 -5.78 -23.49
N GLY A 102 1.63 -6.48 -22.41
CA GLY A 102 1.29 -7.89 -22.42
C GLY A 102 0.06 -8.19 -23.28
N SER A 103 -1.04 -7.49 -23.03
CA SER A 103 -2.27 -7.62 -23.82
C SER A 103 -2.08 -7.24 -25.29
N TYR A 104 -1.28 -6.21 -25.59
CA TYR A 104 -0.97 -5.82 -26.97
C TYR A 104 -0.17 -6.89 -27.72
N LEU A 105 0.81 -7.52 -27.06
CA LEU A 105 1.70 -8.51 -27.69
C LEU A 105 1.11 -9.92 -27.75
N GLY A 106 0.27 -10.29 -26.79
CA GLY A 106 -0.17 -11.68 -26.60
C GLY A 106 -1.68 -11.89 -26.44
N GLY A 107 -2.49 -10.84 -26.42
CA GLY A 107 -3.95 -10.95 -26.26
C GLY A 107 -4.39 -11.49 -24.90
N GLU A 108 -5.56 -12.13 -24.86
CA GLU A 108 -6.27 -12.50 -23.62
C GLU A 108 -5.94 -13.91 -23.11
N HIS A 109 -4.75 -14.43 -23.43
CA HIS A 109 -4.35 -15.76 -22.99
C HIS A 109 -3.82 -15.76 -21.56
N TYR A 110 -4.19 -16.78 -20.78
CA TYR A 110 -3.73 -16.95 -19.40
C TYR A 110 -2.19 -16.94 -19.27
N TYR A 111 -1.48 -17.56 -20.21
CA TYR A 111 -0.01 -17.58 -20.20
C TYR A 111 0.60 -16.18 -20.35
N VAL A 112 -0.03 -15.33 -21.16
CA VAL A 112 0.41 -13.94 -21.38
C VAL A 112 0.20 -13.13 -20.11
N TYR A 113 -0.94 -13.31 -19.44
CA TYR A 113 -1.17 -12.76 -18.10
C TYR A 113 -0.08 -13.20 -17.11
N ALA A 114 0.20 -14.50 -17.02
CA ALA A 114 1.16 -15.04 -16.05
C ALA A 114 2.57 -14.49 -16.27
N ILE A 115 3.03 -14.44 -17.52
CA ILE A 115 4.33 -13.86 -17.90
C ILE A 115 4.35 -12.36 -17.59
N THR A 116 3.30 -11.62 -17.96
CA THR A 116 3.20 -10.18 -17.73
C THR A 116 3.24 -9.83 -16.25
N LEU A 117 2.57 -10.63 -15.41
CA LEU A 117 2.60 -10.50 -13.96
C LEU A 117 4.01 -10.67 -13.41
N VAL A 118 4.74 -11.71 -13.86
CA VAL A 118 6.14 -11.93 -13.47
C VAL A 118 7.01 -10.76 -13.88
N ILE A 119 6.88 -10.28 -15.12
CA ILE A 119 7.62 -9.12 -15.63
C ILE A 119 7.34 -7.89 -14.78
N GLY A 120 6.09 -7.59 -14.44
CA GLY A 120 5.73 -6.43 -13.61
C GLY A 120 6.36 -6.46 -12.21
N ILE A 121 6.41 -7.64 -11.58
CA ILE A 121 7.08 -7.83 -10.29
C ILE A 121 8.59 -7.62 -10.45
N VAL A 122 9.22 -8.34 -11.38
CA VAL A 122 10.69 -8.30 -11.56
C VAL A 122 11.15 -6.90 -11.97
N ALA A 123 10.41 -6.20 -12.83
CA ALA A 123 10.69 -4.83 -13.23
C ALA A 123 10.65 -3.88 -12.01
N SER A 124 9.64 -4.02 -11.14
CA SER A 124 9.56 -3.24 -9.91
C SER A 124 10.77 -3.48 -8.99
N TRP A 125 11.23 -4.72 -8.89
CA TRP A 125 12.45 -5.04 -8.14
C TRP A 125 13.70 -4.46 -8.80
N ALA A 126 13.83 -4.58 -10.12
CA ALA A 126 14.98 -4.05 -10.87
C ALA A 126 15.08 -2.53 -10.77
N MET A 127 13.95 -1.83 -10.64
CA MET A 127 13.88 -0.37 -10.46
C MET A 127 14.03 0.09 -9.00
N ASN A 128 14.36 -0.82 -8.05
CA ASN A 128 14.48 -0.55 -6.62
C ASN A 128 13.18 -0.01 -5.97
N ILE A 129 12.03 -0.44 -6.49
CA ILE A 129 10.68 -0.12 -6.00
C ILE A 129 9.95 -1.44 -5.65
N GLY A 130 10.66 -2.39 -5.05
CA GLY A 130 10.16 -3.75 -4.80
C GLY A 130 8.88 -3.80 -3.95
N SER A 131 8.64 -2.82 -3.08
CA SER A 131 7.38 -2.67 -2.32
C SER A 131 6.17 -2.48 -3.24
N ALA A 132 6.34 -1.80 -4.38
CA ALA A 132 5.32 -1.61 -5.41
C ALA A 132 5.10 -2.86 -6.28
N GLY A 133 5.99 -3.87 -6.24
CA GLY A 133 5.92 -5.06 -7.10
C GLY A 133 4.64 -5.88 -6.91
N LYS A 134 4.20 -6.07 -5.66
CA LYS A 134 2.92 -6.76 -5.38
C LYS A 134 1.72 -5.96 -5.90
N ILE A 135 1.77 -4.64 -5.77
CA ILE A 135 0.73 -3.76 -6.30
C ILE A 135 0.68 -3.85 -7.83
N ALA A 136 1.84 -3.79 -8.50
CA ALA A 136 1.93 -3.94 -9.94
C ALA A 136 1.31 -5.27 -10.42
N ALA A 137 1.58 -6.36 -9.71
CA ALA A 137 0.97 -7.67 -9.98
C ALA A 137 -0.56 -7.64 -9.83
N THR A 138 -1.09 -7.01 -8.77
CA THR A 138 -2.54 -6.84 -8.59
C THR A 138 -3.13 -6.03 -9.75
N THR A 139 -2.50 -4.94 -10.17
CA THR A 139 -2.97 -4.15 -11.30
C THR A 139 -2.95 -4.94 -12.61
N VAL A 140 -1.91 -5.75 -12.86
CA VAL A 140 -1.88 -6.66 -14.03
C VAL A 140 -3.06 -7.62 -14.00
N ALA A 141 -3.31 -8.25 -12.85
CA ALA A 141 -4.45 -9.15 -12.68
C ALA A 141 -5.77 -8.43 -12.92
N THR A 142 -5.95 -7.22 -12.39
CA THR A 142 -7.18 -6.47 -12.60
C THR A 142 -7.38 -6.10 -14.07
N VAL A 143 -6.35 -5.57 -14.74
CA VAL A 143 -6.46 -5.12 -16.14
C VAL A 143 -6.67 -6.29 -17.10
N MET A 144 -6.07 -7.45 -16.85
CA MET A 144 -6.12 -8.58 -17.80
C MET A 144 -7.16 -9.66 -17.47
N LEU A 145 -7.63 -9.77 -16.21
CA LEU A 145 -8.55 -10.83 -15.79
C LEU A 145 -9.96 -10.35 -15.44
N VAL A 146 -10.13 -9.08 -15.04
CA VAL A 146 -11.47 -8.58 -14.70
C VAL A 146 -12.26 -8.37 -15.98
N PRO A 147 -13.46 -8.97 -16.14
CA PRO A 147 -14.28 -8.75 -17.31
C PRO A 147 -14.57 -7.26 -17.52
N HIS A 148 -14.29 -6.76 -18.72
CA HIS A 148 -14.46 -5.36 -19.05
C HIS A 148 -14.99 -5.18 -20.47
N ALA A 149 -15.84 -4.16 -20.64
CA ALA A 149 -16.26 -3.71 -21.96
C ALA A 149 -15.33 -2.57 -22.42
N GLY A 150 -14.65 -2.77 -23.55
CA GLY A 150 -13.72 -1.78 -24.12
C GLY A 150 -12.29 -2.30 -24.26
N SER A 151 -11.37 -1.41 -24.62
CA SER A 151 -9.96 -1.74 -24.83
C SER A 151 -9.17 -1.79 -23.52
N PHE A 152 -8.10 -2.58 -23.47
CA PHE A 152 -7.22 -2.65 -22.30
C PHE A 152 -6.69 -1.28 -21.85
N TRP A 153 -6.48 -0.35 -22.79
CA TRP A 153 -6.00 1.00 -22.49
C TRP A 153 -6.99 1.82 -21.66
N SER A 154 -8.29 1.74 -21.96
CA SER A 154 -9.30 2.42 -21.14
C SER A 154 -9.39 1.81 -19.75
N VAL A 155 -9.31 0.48 -19.64
CA VAL A 155 -9.35 -0.24 -18.37
C VAL A 155 -8.18 0.16 -17.48
N ALA A 156 -6.95 0.15 -18.03
CA ALA A 156 -5.75 0.56 -17.32
C ALA A 156 -5.83 2.01 -16.84
N LEU A 157 -6.31 2.94 -17.66
CA LEU A 157 -6.51 4.33 -17.24
C LEU A 157 -7.53 4.46 -16.12
N ILE A 158 -8.67 3.77 -16.21
CA ILE A 158 -9.67 3.78 -15.14
C ILE A 158 -9.07 3.21 -13.84
N ARG A 159 -8.20 2.19 -13.92
CA ARG A 159 -7.48 1.69 -12.74
C ARG A 159 -6.60 2.76 -12.11
N LEU A 160 -5.83 3.49 -12.91
CA LEU A 160 -5.00 4.59 -12.41
C LEU A 160 -5.85 5.65 -11.72
N LEU A 161 -7.00 6.02 -12.30
CA LEU A 161 -7.92 6.98 -11.68
C LEU A 161 -8.48 6.49 -10.35
N GLU A 162 -8.89 5.22 -10.26
CA GLU A 162 -9.41 4.66 -9.01
C GLU A 162 -8.32 4.55 -7.93
N VAL A 163 -7.09 4.21 -8.31
CA VAL A 163 -5.95 4.25 -7.39
C VAL A 163 -5.71 5.68 -6.91
N ALA A 164 -5.78 6.68 -7.79
CA ALA A 164 -5.65 8.09 -7.41
C ALA A 164 -6.72 8.50 -6.39
N ILE A 165 -7.98 8.16 -6.66
CA ILE A 165 -9.11 8.47 -5.77
C ILE A 165 -8.88 7.81 -4.40
N GLY A 166 -8.53 6.52 -4.38
CA GLY A 166 -8.25 5.80 -3.13
C GLY A 166 -7.11 6.42 -2.33
N VAL A 167 -6.00 6.75 -3.00
CA VAL A 167 -4.85 7.43 -2.39
C VAL A 167 -5.24 8.79 -1.80
N ILE A 168 -5.97 9.61 -2.54
CA ILE A 168 -6.43 10.93 -2.08
C ILE A 168 -7.31 10.78 -0.85
N CYS A 169 -8.29 9.87 -0.87
CA CYS A 169 -9.17 9.64 0.27
C CYS A 169 -8.41 9.14 1.51
N ALA A 170 -7.45 8.23 1.34
CA ALA A 170 -6.62 7.74 2.44
C ALA A 170 -5.76 8.85 3.06
N LEU A 171 -5.08 9.64 2.22
CA LEU A 171 -4.27 10.77 2.69
C LEU A 171 -5.12 11.82 3.43
N LEU A 172 -6.31 12.13 2.92
CA LEU A 172 -7.23 13.06 3.58
C LEU A 172 -7.72 12.51 4.92
N ALA A 173 -8.14 11.25 4.99
CA ALA A 173 -8.60 10.63 6.23
C ALA A 173 -7.52 10.62 7.30
N THR A 174 -6.29 10.18 6.98
CA THR A 174 -5.17 10.21 7.94
C THR A 174 -4.80 11.64 8.31
N ARG A 175 -4.84 12.60 7.37
CA ARG A 175 -4.52 14.01 7.65
C ARG A 175 -5.53 14.66 8.60
N ILE A 176 -6.81 14.33 8.45
CA ILE A 176 -7.89 14.80 9.33
C ILE A 176 -7.72 14.20 10.73
N LEU A 177 -7.43 12.91 10.85
CA LEU A 177 -7.18 12.30 12.16
C LEU A 177 -6.01 12.96 12.87
N ASN A 178 -4.87 13.15 12.19
CA ASN A 178 -3.71 13.82 12.78
C ASN A 178 -4.07 15.23 13.23
N TRP A 179 -4.82 15.98 12.41
CA TRP A 179 -5.29 17.32 12.78
C TRP A 179 -6.20 17.31 14.02
N ILE A 180 -7.11 16.32 14.14
CA ILE A 180 -7.97 16.15 15.31
C ILE A 180 -7.12 15.83 16.56
N GLN A 181 -6.14 14.94 16.44
CA GLN A 181 -5.25 14.58 17.54
C GLN A 181 -4.45 15.79 18.01
N ASP A 182 -3.87 16.55 17.08
CA ASP A 182 -3.13 17.79 17.38
C ASP A 182 -4.03 18.84 18.06
N SER A 183 -5.29 18.95 17.63
CA SER A 183 -6.26 19.91 18.16
C SER A 183 -6.79 19.51 19.55
N LEU A 184 -6.96 18.21 19.81
CA LEU A 184 -7.48 17.69 21.08
C LEU A 184 -6.41 17.59 22.18
N LEU A 185 -5.17 17.23 21.82
CA LEU A 185 -4.11 17.03 22.80
C LEU A 185 -3.44 18.33 23.23
N GLY A 186 -3.68 19.43 22.50
CA GLY A 186 -2.92 20.67 22.66
C GLY A 186 -1.47 20.43 22.28
N ARG A 187 -0.87 21.36 21.55
CA ARG A 187 0.57 21.28 21.29
C ARG A 187 1.30 21.21 22.64
N PRO A 188 2.15 20.22 22.94
CA PRO A 188 3.26 20.51 23.83
C PRO A 188 4.06 21.59 23.11
N GLU A 189 3.93 22.82 23.60
CA GLU A 189 4.70 23.96 23.10
C GLU A 189 6.17 23.57 23.14
N THR A 190 6.75 23.34 21.96
CA THR A 190 8.20 23.17 21.83
C THR A 190 8.76 24.56 21.53
N MET A 191 9.31 25.13 22.59
CA MET A 191 10.51 25.98 22.58
C MET A 191 11.61 25.38 21.70
#